data_AF-A0A1A8V7E4-F1
#
_entry.id   AF-A0A1A8V7E4-F1
#
_cell.length_a   1.000
_cell.length_b   1.000
_cell.length_c   1.000
_cell.angle_alpha   90.00
_cell.angle_beta   90.00
_cell.angle_gamma   90.00
#
_symmetry.space_group_name_H-M   'P 1'
#
loop_
_entity.id
_entity.type
_entity.pdbx_description
1 polymer ?
#
loop_
_entity_poly.entity_id
_entity_poly.type
_entity_poly.pdbx_seq_one_letter_code
_entity_poly.pdbx_strand_id
1 'polypeptide(L)' 'KRQPLLLVSLDGLRAEYLQTWNTLIPVLDKLRNCGTSAPYMQAAFPSKTFPNHYTIVTGLYPESNGLI' A
#
# COMPACT_ATOMS: atom_id res chain seq x y z
N LYS A 1 -19.46 -2.93 19.82
CA LYS A 1 -19.55 -2.49 18.40
C LYS A 1 -18.23 -2.85 17.71
N ARG A 2 -18.25 -3.42 16.50
CA ARG A 2 -17.01 -3.71 15.75
C ARG A 2 -16.48 -2.42 15.12
N GLN A 3 -15.17 -2.21 15.17
CA GLN A 3 -14.52 -1.11 14.46
C GLN A 3 -14.56 -1.42 12.95
N PRO A 4 -15.00 -0.49 12.09
CA PRO A 4 -14.99 -0.70 10.64
C PRO A 4 -13.56 -0.71 10.10
N LEU A 5 -13.32 -1.49 9.04
CA LEU A 5 -12.05 -1.51 8.31
C LEU A 5 -12.16 -0.59 7.09
N LEU A 6 -11.19 0.31 6.95
CA LEU A 6 -11.03 1.14 5.75
C LEU A 6 -9.67 0.82 5.12
N LEU A 7 -9.70 0.30 3.89
CA LEU A 7 -8.51 0.08 3.07
C LEU A 7 -8.38 1.24 2.07
N VAL A 8 -7.29 2.01 2.17
CA VAL A 8 -7.00 3.15 1.29
C VAL A 8 -5.74 2.85 0.49
N SER A 9 -5.84 2.93 -0.83
CA SER A 9 -4.70 2.80 -1.74
C SER A 9 -4.38 4.15 -2.38
N LEU A 10 -3.09 4.51 -2.40
CA LEU A 10 -2.55 5.65 -3.12
C LEU A 10 -1.65 5.10 -4.24
N ASP A 11 -2.16 5.08 -5.47
CA ASP A 11 -1.45 4.45 -6.59
C ASP A 11 -0.11 5.15 -6.87
N GLY A 12 0.93 4.35 -7.13
CA GLY A 12 2.28 4.85 -7.37
C GLY A 12 3.00 5.45 -6.17
N LEU A 13 2.47 5.33 -4.93
CA LEU A 13 3.16 5.82 -3.73
C LEU A 13 4.36 4.93 -3.37
N ARG A 14 5.52 5.23 -3.95
CA ARG A 14 6.78 4.54 -3.67
C ARG A 14 7.24 4.77 -2.22
N ALA A 15 7.82 3.75 -1.59
CA ALA A 15 8.29 3.82 -0.20
C ALA A 15 9.27 4.97 0.08
N GLU A 16 10.13 5.29 -0.89
CA GLU A 16 11.08 6.41 -0.82
C GLU A 16 10.38 7.75 -0.59
N TYR A 17 9.15 7.94 -1.08
CA TYR A 17 8.44 9.20 -0.90
C TYR A 17 8.10 9.47 0.57
N LEU A 18 7.79 8.41 1.33
CA LEU A 18 7.56 8.51 2.78
C LEU A 18 8.86 8.68 3.58
N GLN A 19 10.03 8.46 2.96
CA GLN A 19 11.33 8.60 3.61
C GLN A 19 11.91 9.99 3.34
N THR A 20 11.89 10.44 2.09
CA THR A 20 12.52 11.69 1.64
C THR A 20 11.61 12.91 1.83
N TRP A 21 10.29 12.76 1.60
CA TRP A 21 9.36 13.89 1.51
C TRP A 21 8.38 13.95 2.68
N ASN A 22 8.64 13.25 3.78
CA ASN A 22 7.70 13.11 4.89
C ASN A 22 7.25 14.45 5.49
N THR A 23 8.13 15.46 5.51
CA THR A 23 7.82 16.82 5.98
C THR A 23 6.79 17.55 5.11
N LEU A 24 6.63 17.16 3.84
CA LEU A 24 5.66 17.74 2.90
C LEU A 24 4.29 17.05 2.96
N ILE A 25 4.18 15.91 3.65
CA ILE A 25 2.95 15.10 3.77
C ILE A 25 2.57 14.88 5.24
N PRO A 26 2.27 15.95 6.00
CA PRO A 26 2.14 15.90 7.47
C PRO A 26 1.06 14.94 7.97
N VAL A 27 0.00 14.70 7.20
CA VAL A 27 -1.06 13.74 7.56
C VAL A 27 -0.53 12.29 7.50
N LEU A 28 0.20 11.94 6.45
CA LEU A 28 0.79 10.60 6.30
C LEU A 28 1.95 10.40 7.29
N ASP A 29 2.76 11.43 7.54
CA ASP A 29 3.83 11.36 8.55
C ASP A 29 3.26 11.18 9.96
N LYS A 30 2.16 11.87 10.30
CA LYS A 30 1.44 11.66 11.57
C LYS A 30 0.89 10.23 11.67
N LEU A 31 0.30 9.68 10.60
CA LEU A 31 -0.16 8.29 10.59
C LEU A 31 0.99 7.30 10.79
N ARG A 32 2.16 7.56 10.20
CA ARG A 32 3.37 6.75 10.39
C ARG A 32 3.87 6.78 11.84
N ASN A 33 3.90 7.97 12.46
CA ASN A 33 4.46 8.16 13.79
C ASN A 33 3.51 7.72 14.92
N CYS A 34 2.19 7.86 14.74
CA CYS A 34 1.19 7.46 15.73
C CYS A 34 0.64 6.04 15.52
N GLY A 35 0.82 5.47 14.32
CA GLY A 35 0.32 4.15 13.93
C GLY A 35 1.43 3.11 13.78
N THR A 36 1.20 2.14 12.91
CA THR A 36 2.19 1.12 12.54
C THR A 36 2.56 1.27 11.07
N SER A 37 3.86 1.22 10.78
CA SER A 37 4.40 1.33 9.42
C SER A 37 5.50 0.30 9.19
N ALA A 38 5.56 -0.25 7.98
CA ALA A 38 6.70 -1.03 7.50
C ALA A 38 7.70 -0.12 6.75
N PRO A 39 8.98 -0.52 6.58
CA PRO A 39 9.95 0.23 5.78
C PRO A 39 9.56 0.34 4.30
N TYR A 40 8.96 -0.72 3.75
CA TYR A 40 8.36 -0.78 2.41
C TYR A 40 7.43 -1.99 2.33
N MET A 41 6.63 -2.05 1.26
CA MET A 41 5.82 -3.23 0.90
C MET A 41 6.26 -3.70 -0.48
N GLN A 42 6.60 -4.99 -0.59
CA GLN A 42 6.99 -5.58 -1.88
C GLN A 42 5.75 -5.86 -2.73
N ALA A 43 5.70 -5.25 -3.92
CA ALA A 43 4.66 -5.50 -4.90
C ALA A 43 4.82 -6.87 -5.57
N ALA A 44 3.70 -7.45 -6.01
CA ALA A 44 3.71 -8.61 -6.89
C ALA A 44 4.19 -8.20 -8.29
N PHE A 45 4.86 -9.11 -8.98
CA PHE A 45 5.28 -8.89 -10.37
C PHE A 45 4.16 -9.30 -11.34
N PRO A 46 3.86 -8.48 -12.37
CA PRO A 46 4.46 -7.18 -12.67
C PRO A 46 3.93 -6.06 -11.75
N SER A 47 4.75 -5.03 -11.51
CA SER A 47 4.39 -3.87 -10.67
C SER A 47 3.42 -2.92 -11.40
N LYS A 48 2.21 -3.41 -11.67
CA LYS A 48 1.11 -2.71 -12.35
C LYS A 48 -0.09 -2.56 -11.42
N THR A 49 -0.89 -1.52 -11.66
CA THR A 49 -2.06 -1.14 -10.85
C THR A 49 -3.02 -2.31 -10.65
N PHE A 50 -3.57 -2.88 -11.72
CA PHE A 50 -4.61 -3.92 -11.64
C PHE A 50 -4.13 -5.21 -10.95
N PRO A 51 -3.02 -5.85 -11.37
CA PRO A 51 -2.51 -7.05 -10.71
C PRO A 51 -2.25 -6.86 -9.21
N ASN A 52 -1.68 -5.72 -8.81
CA ASN A 52 -1.33 -5.48 -7.40
C ASN A 52 -2.53 -5.15 -6.52
N HIS A 53 -3.44 -4.30 -6.99
CA HIS A 53 -4.65 -3.97 -6.21
C HIS A 53 -5.49 -5.23 -5.97
N TYR A 54 -5.59 -6.12 -6.97
CA TYR A 54 -6.32 -7.37 -6.81
C TYR A 54 -5.59 -8.39 -5.94
N THR A 55 -4.25 -8.43 -6.02
CA THR A 55 -3.43 -9.25 -5.11
C THR A 55 -3.62 -8.85 -3.64
N ILE A 56 -3.71 -7.54 -3.32
CA ILE A 56 -3.90 -7.07 -1.94
C ILE A 56 -5.23 -7.55 -1.35
N VAL A 57 -6.31 -7.55 -2.13
CA VAL A 57 -7.64 -7.91 -1.64
C VAL A 57 -7.93 -9.41 -1.68
N THR A 58 -7.24 -10.15 -2.55
CA THR A 58 -7.42 -11.61 -2.68
C THR A 58 -6.39 -12.43 -1.92
N GLY A 59 -5.20 -11.89 -1.66
CA GLY A 59 -4.06 -12.64 -1.13
C GLY A 59 -3.44 -13.63 -2.12
N LEU A 60 -3.81 -13.55 -3.41
CA LEU A 60 -3.36 -14.47 -4.47
C LEU A 60 -2.41 -13.78 -5.43
N TYR A 61 -1.36 -14.50 -5.87
CA TYR A 61 -0.46 -14.03 -6.91
C TYR A 61 -1.21 -13.76 -8.24
N PRO A 62 -0.71 -12.83 -9.09
CA PRO A 62 -1.26 -12.55 -10.43
C PRO A 62 -1.57 -13.78 -11.27
N GLU A 63 -0.70 -14.79 -11.24
CA GLU A 63 -0.88 -16.07 -11.95
C GLU A 63 -2.12 -16.85 -11.49
N SER A 64 -2.51 -16.73 -10.22
CA SER A 64 -3.65 -17.44 -9.62
C SER A 64 -4.92 -16.61 -9.64
N ASN A 65 -4.80 -15.28 -9.59
CA ASN A 65 -5.94 -14.37 -9.56
C ASN A 65 -6.43 -13.95 -10.95
N GLY A 66 -5.66 -14.28 -12.01
CA GLY A 66 -6.03 -14.10 -13.40
C GLY A 66 -5.79 -12.70 -13.96
N LEU A 67 -5.28 -11.76 -13.16
CA LEU A 67 -4.92 -10.40 -13.60
C LEU A 67 -3.40 -10.27 -13.68
N ILE A 68 -2.87 -10.36 -14.90
CA ILE A 68 -1.45 -10.34 -15.25
C ILE A 68 -1.04 -8.97 -15.80
#